data_AF-A0A1G2HWY1-F1
#
_entry.id   AF-A0A1G2HWY1-F1
#
_cell.length_a   1.000
_cell.length_b   1.000
_cell.length_c   1.000
_cell.angle_alpha   90.00
_cell.angle_beta   90.00
_cell.angle_gamma   90.00
#
_symmetry.space_group_name_H-M   'P 1'
#
loop_
_entity.id
_entity.type
_entity.pdbx_description
1 polymer ?
#
loop_
_entity_poly.entity_id
_entity_poly.type
_entity_poly.pdbx_seq_one_letter_code
_entity_poly.pdbx_strand_id
1 'polypeptide(L)'
;MPGKANSAFMKPMKLSADLEEVVGKGPMPRSQVVKNIWVYIKKNNLQNPKNKRNILADAKLKAVFGGKGEVTMFEMTKLVSKHLS
;
A
#
# COMPACT_ATOMS: atom_id res chain seq x y z
N MET A 1 32.42 -0.85 8.87
CA MET A 1 31.28 -1.25 9.73
C MET A 1 30.04 -1.36 8.85
N PRO A 2 29.30 -2.48 8.84
CA PRO A 2 28.03 -2.55 8.12
C PRO A 2 27.06 -1.57 8.77
N GLY A 3 26.52 -0.63 7.99
CA GLY A 3 25.63 0.42 8.50
C GLY A 3 24.47 -0.21 9.25
N LYS A 4 24.21 0.29 10.47
CA LYS A 4 23.07 -0.10 11.33
C LYS A 4 21.83 -0.26 10.45
N ALA A 5 21.41 -1.51 10.22
CA ALA A 5 20.15 -1.79 9.55
C ALA A 5 19.06 -1.04 10.31
N ASN A 6 18.43 -0.06 9.65
CA ASN A 6 17.41 0.80 10.25
C ASN A 6 16.21 -0.07 10.66
N SER A 7 16.27 -0.60 11.88
CA SER A 7 15.30 -1.51 12.51
C SER A 7 13.86 -0.99 12.44
N ALA A 8 13.68 0.33 12.40
CA ALA A 8 12.39 0.99 12.26
C ALA A 8 11.61 0.60 10.99
N PHE A 9 12.27 0.32 9.86
CA PHE A 9 11.59 -0.08 8.62
C PHE A 9 11.15 -1.55 8.60
N MET A 10 11.73 -2.38 9.47
CA MET A 10 11.43 -3.80 9.62
C MET A 10 10.42 -4.05 10.74
N LYS A 11 9.98 -3.00 11.46
CA LYS A 11 9.00 -3.14 12.53
C LYS A 11 7.67 -3.67 11.95
N PRO A 12 7.17 -4.82 12.43
CA PRO A 12 5.87 -5.34 12.03
C PRO A 12 4.78 -4.34 12.44
N MET A 13 3.97 -3.90 11.48
CA MET A 13 2.84 -3.01 11.71
C MET A 13 1.56 -3.85 11.70
N LYS A 14 0.62 -3.52 12.59
CA LYS A 14 -0.75 -4.03 12.48
C LYS A 14 -1.42 -3.37 11.29
N LEU A 15 -2.16 -4.17 10.55
CA LEU A 15 -2.91 -3.73 9.38
C LEU A 15 -4.39 -3.62 9.75
N SER A 16 -5.10 -2.64 9.19
CA SER A 16 -6.57 -2.63 9.21
C SER A 16 -7.14 -3.76 8.34
N ALA A 17 -8.34 -4.24 8.65
CA ALA A 17 -9.05 -5.25 7.87
C ALA A 17 -9.08 -4.94 6.35
N ASP A 18 -9.42 -3.70 5.96
CA ASP A 18 -9.48 -3.28 4.55
C ASP A 18 -8.14 -3.45 3.82
N LEU A 19 -7.04 -3.17 4.52
CA LEU A 19 -5.70 -3.30 3.96
C LEU A 19 -5.31 -4.77 3.83
N GLU A 20 -5.68 -5.61 4.80
CA GLU A 20 -5.43 -7.06 4.77
C GLU A 20 -6.11 -7.75 3.58
N GLU A 21 -7.26 -7.26 3.12
CA GLU A 21 -7.91 -7.80 1.92
C GLU A 21 -7.10 -7.62 0.64
N VAL A 22 -6.20 -6.62 0.62
CA VAL A 22 -5.36 -6.28 -0.52
C VAL A 22 -3.97 -6.90 -0.38
N VAL A 23 -3.35 -6.79 0.80
CA VAL A 23 -1.95 -7.19 1.02
C VAL A 23 -1.77 -8.53 1.72
N GLY A 24 -2.86 -9.15 2.17
CA GLY A 24 -2.86 -10.33 3.03
C GLY A 24 -2.84 -9.98 4.52
N LYS A 25 -3.10 -10.99 5.36
CA LYS A 25 -3.13 -10.83 6.82
C LYS A 25 -1.79 -10.39 7.40
N GLY A 26 -1.82 -9.47 8.35
CA GLY A 26 -0.65 -8.96 9.07
C GLY A 26 -0.30 -9.76 10.34
N PRO A 27 0.66 -9.28 11.15
CA PRO A 27 1.40 -8.02 10.99
C PRO A 27 2.55 -8.13 9.99
N MET A 28 2.85 -7.04 9.28
CA MET A 28 3.99 -6.99 8.34
C MET A 28 4.65 -5.60 8.28
N PRO A 29 5.93 -5.50 7.88
CA PRO A 29 6.61 -4.21 7.80
C PRO A 29 6.03 -3.29 6.72
N ARG A 30 6.13 -1.97 6.91
CA ARG A 30 5.63 -0.96 5.95
C ARG A 30 6.17 -1.18 4.53
N SER A 31 7.43 -1.57 4.39
CA SER A 31 8.05 -1.87 3.09
C SER A 31 7.36 -3.03 2.38
N GLN A 32 6.98 -4.07 3.13
CA GLN A 32 6.26 -5.24 2.61
C GLN A 32 4.83 -4.90 2.22
N VAL A 33 4.14 -4.08 3.03
CA VAL A 33 2.80 -3.56 2.68
C VAL A 33 2.84 -2.85 1.33
N VAL A 34 3.74 -1.87 1.17
CA VAL A 34 3.84 -1.08 -0.07
C VAL A 34 4.18 -1.99 -1.27
N LYS A 35 5.07 -2.97 -1.09
CA LYS A 35 5.39 -3.96 -2.13
C LYS A 35 4.16 -4.78 -2.52
N ASN A 36 3.40 -5.28 -1.56
CA ASN A 36 2.22 -6.10 -1.82
C ASN A 36 1.11 -5.29 -2.51
N ILE A 37 0.92 -4.02 -2.14
CA ILE A 37 -0.01 -3.12 -2.84
C ILE A 37 0.42 -2.96 -4.31
N TRP A 38 1.70 -2.74 -4.60
CA TRP A 38 2.18 -2.64 -5.98
C TRP A 38 1.99 -3.93 -6.77
N VAL A 39 2.21 -5.10 -6.15
CA VAL A 39 1.92 -6.39 -6.76
C VAL A 39 0.43 -6.50 -7.09
N TYR A 40 -0.45 -6.10 -6.17
CA TYR A 40 -1.90 -6.07 -6.39
C TYR A 40 -2.30 -5.14 -7.54
N ILE A 41 -1.77 -3.91 -7.56
CA ILE A 41 -2.03 -2.91 -8.62
C ILE A 41 -1.65 -3.47 -9.98
N LYS A 42 -0.45 -4.07 -10.09
CA LYS A 42 0.03 -4.66 -11.35
C LYS A 42 -0.78 -5.88 -11.76
N LYS A 43 -1.09 -6.78 -10.82
CA LYS A 43 -1.88 -8.00 -11.08
C LYS A 43 -3.27 -7.67 -11.61
N ASN A 44 -3.87 -6.58 -11.13
CA ASN A 44 -5.21 -6.15 -11.52
C ASN A 44 -5.21 -5.05 -12.61
N ASN A 45 -4.06 -4.72 -13.21
CA ASN A 45 -3.91 -3.66 -14.21
C ASN A 45 -4.50 -2.30 -13.79
N LEU A 46 -4.33 -1.95 -12.51
CA LEU A 46 -4.90 -0.74 -11.90
C LEU A 46 -4.01 0.50 -12.09
N GLN A 47 -2.91 0.39 -12.83
CA GLN A 47 -2.11 1.56 -13.20
C GLN A 47 -2.82 2.31 -14.33
N ASN A 48 -3.00 3.63 -14.18
CA ASN A 48 -3.69 4.42 -15.20
C ASN A 48 -2.87 4.38 -16.52
N PRO A 49 -3.46 3.88 -17.64
CA PRO A 49 -2.74 3.74 -18.90
C PRO A 49 -2.40 5.09 -19.56
N LYS A 50 -3.18 6.14 -19.26
CA LYS A 50 -2.95 7.50 -19.76
C LYS A 50 -1.92 8.26 -18.91
N ASN A 51 -1.85 7.96 -17.62
CA ASN A 51 -0.89 8.56 -16.71
C ASN A 51 -0.37 7.52 -15.70
N LYS A 52 0.76 6.89 -16.01
CA LYS A 52 1.35 5.81 -15.20
C LYS A 52 1.73 6.21 -13.76
N ARG A 53 1.65 7.50 -13.41
CA ARG A 53 1.86 7.99 -12.03
C ARG A 53 0.61 7.82 -11.14
N ASN A 54 -0.54 7.61 -11.76
CA ASN A 54 -1.82 7.47 -11.09
C ASN A 54 -2.26 6.01 -11.04
N ILE A 55 -2.99 5.69 -9.98
CA ILE A 55 -3.52 4.37 -9.68
C ILE A 55 -5.04 4.50 -9.67
N LEU A 56 -5.71 3.72 -10.52
CA LEU A 56 -7.15 3.60 -10.57
C LEU A 56 -7.58 2.58 -9.52
N ALA A 57 -8.19 3.07 -8.44
CA ALA A 57 -8.59 2.23 -7.32
C ALA A 57 -9.84 1.42 -7.67
N ASP A 58 -9.73 0.11 -7.52
CA ASP A 58 -10.87 -0.80 -7.54
C ASP A 58 -11.66 -0.72 -6.21
N ALA A 59 -12.71 -1.54 -6.06
CA ALA A 59 -13.54 -1.50 -4.85
C ALA A 59 -12.74 -1.70 -3.55
N LYS A 60 -11.73 -2.59 -3.57
CA LYS A 60 -10.89 -2.88 -2.41
C LYS A 60 -9.91 -1.75 -2.12
N LEU A 61 -9.21 -1.26 -3.13
CA LEU A 61 -8.30 -0.12 -2.96
C LEU A 61 -9.04 1.16 -2.60
N LYS A 62 -10.28 1.35 -3.04
CA LYS A 62 -11.11 2.48 -2.61
C LYS A 62 -11.32 2.47 -1.10
N ALA A 63 -11.58 1.31 -0.49
CA ALA A 63 -11.69 1.22 0.98
C ALA A 63 -10.41 1.71 1.67
N VAL A 64 -9.24 1.28 1.19
CA VAL A 64 -7.92 1.70 1.71
C VAL A 64 -7.58 3.16 1.38
N PHE A 65 -8.10 3.71 0.28
CA PHE A 65 -7.83 5.07 -0.17
C PHE A 65 -8.87 6.09 0.28
N GLY A 66 -9.78 5.71 1.19
CA GLY A 66 -10.82 6.59 1.71
C GLY A 66 -11.86 6.98 0.64
N GLY A 67 -12.23 6.03 -0.22
CA GLY A 67 -13.22 6.18 -1.28
C GLY A 67 -12.69 6.77 -2.59
N LYS A 68 -11.43 7.20 -2.65
CA LYS A 68 -10.85 7.80 -3.86
C LYS A 68 -10.70 6.77 -4.98
N GLY A 69 -11.31 7.06 -6.12
CA GLY A 69 -11.23 6.22 -7.32
C GLY A 69 -9.93 6.36 -8.11
N GLU A 70 -9.19 7.45 -7.92
CA GLU A 70 -7.87 7.65 -8.51
C GLU A 70 -6.97 8.32 -7.48
N VAL A 71 -5.76 7.79 -7.31
CA VAL A 71 -4.75 8.34 -6.39
C VAL A 71 -3.39 8.39 -7.06
N THR A 72 -2.58 9.36 -6.68
CA THR A 72 -1.17 9.40 -7.04
C THR A 72 -0.34 8.46 -6.16
N MET A 73 0.87 8.11 -6.61
CA MET A 73 1.84 7.35 -5.79
C MET A 73 2.13 8.00 -4.42
N PHE A 74 2.14 9.32 -4.33
CA PHE A 74 2.35 10.03 -3.06
C PHE A 74 1.14 9.90 -2.14
N GLU A 75 -0.07 10.12 -2.67
CA GLU A 75 -1.30 9.94 -1.91
C GLU A 75 -1.48 8.51 -1.43
N MET A 76 -1.16 7.51 -2.26
CA MET A 76 -1.19 6.10 -1.87
C MET A 76 -0.37 5.87 -0.60
N THR A 77 0.89 6.34 -0.54
CA THR A 77 1.73 6.13 0.66
C THR A 77 1.18 6.83 1.91
N LYS A 78 0.56 8.01 1.74
CA LYS A 78 -0.07 8.77 2.83
C LYS A 78 -1.34 8.08 3.32
N LEU A 79 -2.20 7.62 2.42
CA LEU A 79 -3.45 6.94 2.75
C LEU A 79 -3.18 5.61 3.43
N VAL A 80 -2.31 4.77 2.84
CA VAL A 80 -1.91 3.48 3.41
C VAL A 80 -1.32 3.64 4.81
N SER A 81 -0.56 4.72 5.07
CA SER A 81 0.01 4.93 6.41
C SER A 81 -1.02 5.07 7.53
N LYS A 82 -2.26 5.45 7.22
CA LYS A 82 -3.37 5.52 8.20
C LYS A 82 -3.90 4.14 8.61
N HIS A 83 -3.62 3.12 7.81
CA HIS A 83 -4.01 1.74 8.03
C HIS A 83 -2.91 0.91 8.72
N LEU A 84 -1.81 1.56 9.10
CA LEU A 84 -0.68 0.95 9.80
C LEU A 84 -0.61 1.49 11.24
N SER A 85 -0.58 0.59 12.22
CA SER A 85 -0.42 0.93 13.65
C SER A 85 0.61 0.06 14.36
#